data_AF-A0AAW2RJV6-F1
#
_entry.id   AF-A0AAW2RJV6-F1
#
_cell.length_a   1.000
_cell.length_b   1.000
_cell.length_c   1.000
_cell.angle_alpha   90.00
_cell.angle_beta   90.00
_cell.angle_gamma   90.00
#
_symmetry.space_group_name_H-M   'P 1'
#
loop_
_entity.id
_entity.type
_entity.pdbx_description
1 polymer ?
#
loop_
_entity_poly.entity_id
_entity_poly.type
_entity_poly.pdbx_seq_one_letter_code
_entity_poly.pdbx_strand_id
1 'polypeptide(L)'
;MSIDSLNSGSWSLPFHASENEAVAVNLPIGSLANCQLSVPLVLRFVKQLSPRIVVSVDRGCDRTDLPFANHIIHALHSHSNLLESLDAVNVNMDSLQKIERFLLQPGIEKIVMGRFRSPEKTQHWRSLFLSSGFSPVTFSNFTESQAECVVKRTPVRGFQ
;
A
#
# COMPACT_ATOMS: atom_id res chain seq x y z
N MET A 1 10.20 -16.78 1.73
CA MET A 1 10.85 -15.89 2.71
C MET A 1 9.78 -15.41 3.68
N SER A 2 9.90 -15.72 4.98
CA SER A 2 8.95 -15.24 5.99
C SER A 2 9.34 -13.85 6.47
N ILE A 3 8.37 -12.96 6.62
CA ILE A 3 8.54 -11.58 7.12
C ILE A 3 9.17 -11.57 8.53
N ASP A 4 9.02 -12.65 9.28
CA ASP A 4 9.57 -12.82 10.63
C ASP A 4 11.11 -12.80 10.67
N SER A 5 11.78 -13.09 9.54
CA SER A 5 13.24 -13.04 9.43
C SER A 5 13.81 -11.61 9.49
N LEU A 6 12.98 -10.59 9.28
CA LEU A 6 13.39 -9.18 9.26
C LEU A 6 13.56 -8.57 10.67
N ASN A 7 13.03 -9.23 11.71
CA ASN A 7 13.10 -8.76 13.10
C ASN A 7 14.35 -9.21 13.87
N SER A 8 15.15 -10.14 13.33
CA SER A 8 16.22 -10.82 14.09
C SER A 8 17.58 -10.09 14.09
N GLY A 9 17.69 -8.89 13.50
CA GLY A 9 18.97 -8.16 13.37
C GLY A 9 20.03 -8.85 12.50
N SER A 10 19.79 -10.11 12.15
CA SER A 10 20.61 -10.98 11.32
C SER A 10 19.93 -11.06 9.97
N TRP A 11 20.20 -10.08 9.11
CA TRP A 11 19.81 -10.13 7.71
C TRP A 11 20.66 -11.22 7.04
N SER A 12 20.30 -12.47 7.26
CA SER A 12 21.05 -13.62 6.76
C SER A 12 20.74 -13.83 5.28
N LEU A 13 21.79 -13.50 4.50
CA LEU A 13 22.17 -13.93 3.16
C LEU A 13 22.09 -12.88 2.05
N PRO A 14 23.13 -12.87 1.18
CA PRO A 14 23.25 -11.90 0.13
C PRO A 14 22.23 -12.26 -0.93
N PHE A 15 21.30 -11.35 -1.20
CA PHE A 15 20.70 -11.28 -2.52
C PHE A 15 21.82 -10.86 -3.49
N HIS A 16 22.66 -11.82 -3.86
CA HIS A 16 23.59 -11.67 -4.97
C HIS A 16 22.76 -11.90 -6.23
N ALA A 17 22.03 -10.86 -6.65
CA ALA A 17 21.61 -10.81 -8.04
C ALA A 17 22.88 -10.99 -8.89
N SER A 18 22.83 -11.87 -9.90
CA SER A 18 23.97 -11.99 -10.81
C SER A 18 24.25 -10.61 -11.42
N GLU A 19 25.50 -10.29 -11.75
CA GLU A 19 25.87 -8.96 -12.27
C GLU A 19 25.04 -8.55 -13.51
N ASN A 20 24.44 -9.52 -14.20
CA ASN A 20 23.64 -9.33 -15.40
C ASN A 20 22.12 -9.28 -15.15
N GLU A 21 21.67 -9.33 -13.90
CA GLU A 21 20.24 -9.31 -13.55
C GLU A 21 19.77 -7.93 -13.08
N ALA A 22 18.62 -7.51 -13.61
CA ALA A 22 17.91 -6.32 -13.14
C ALA A 22 16.90 -6.70 -12.05
N VAL A 23 17.10 -6.18 -10.83
CA VAL A 23 16.16 -6.41 -9.72
C VAL A 23 15.02 -5.39 -9.76
N ALA A 24 13.78 -5.88 -9.69
CA ALA A 24 12.59 -5.07 -9.48
C ALA A 24 11.91 -5.50 -8.18
N VAL A 25 11.48 -4.54 -7.35
CA VAL A 25 10.85 -4.82 -6.06
C VAL A 25 9.42 -4.32 -6.07
N ASN A 26 8.46 -5.19 -5.77
CA ASN A 26 7.07 -4.82 -5.53
C ASN A 26 6.82 -4.71 -4.02
N LEU A 27 6.61 -3.48 -3.52
CA LEU A 27 6.47 -3.18 -2.10
C LEU A 27 5.15 -2.44 -1.82
N PRO A 28 4.04 -3.17 -1.54
CA PRO A 28 2.76 -2.54 -1.18
C PRO A 28 2.83 -1.88 0.20
N ILE A 29 2.56 -0.57 0.26
CA ILE A 29 2.75 0.27 1.47
C ILE A 29 1.84 -0.19 2.62
N GLY A 30 0.60 -0.56 2.33
CA GLY A 30 -0.38 -1.00 3.34
C GLY A 30 0.04 -2.26 4.10
N SER A 31 0.92 -3.09 3.51
CA SER A 31 1.44 -4.29 4.16
C SER A 31 2.49 -3.98 5.23
N LEU A 32 3.22 -2.87 5.11
CA LEU A 32 4.24 -2.48 6.09
C LEU A 32 3.61 -2.17 7.45
N ALA A 33 2.44 -1.54 7.45
CA ALA A 33 1.67 -1.31 8.66
C ALA A 33 1.23 -2.61 9.37
N ASN A 34 1.10 -3.73 8.66
CA ASN A 34 0.77 -5.03 9.28
C ASN A 34 1.98 -5.69 9.95
N CYS A 35 3.19 -5.42 9.45
CA CYS A 35 4.37 -6.17 9.87
C CYS A 35 5.04 -5.60 11.12
N GLN A 36 4.54 -4.50 11.68
CA GLN A 36 5.16 -3.74 12.79
C GLN A 36 6.63 -3.34 12.52
N LEU A 37 7.08 -3.48 11.27
CA LEU A 37 8.43 -3.13 10.84
C LEU A 37 8.48 -1.63 10.55
N SER A 38 9.53 -0.98 11.02
CA SER A 38 9.83 0.40 10.67
C SER A 38 10.05 0.50 9.15
N VAL A 39 9.23 1.32 8.48
CA VAL A 39 9.32 1.56 7.02
C VAL A 39 10.76 1.92 6.59
N PRO A 40 11.49 2.81 7.30
CA PRO A 40 12.92 3.05 7.03
C PRO A 40 13.81 1.80 7.00
N LEU A 41 13.58 0.82 7.90
CA LEU A 41 14.39 -0.42 7.93
C LEU A 41 14.13 -1.27 6.69
N VAL A 42 12.87 -1.40 6.28
CA VAL A 42 12.50 -2.12 5.07
C VAL A 42 13.09 -1.44 3.83
N LEU A 43 13.03 -0.11 3.77
CA LEU A 43 13.61 0.67 2.66
C LEU A 43 15.14 0.53 2.60
N ARG A 44 15.82 0.49 3.75
CA ARG A 44 17.27 0.23 3.82
C ARG A 44 17.62 -1.14 3.24
N PHE A 45 16.82 -2.16 3.53
CA PHE A 45 17.01 -3.47 2.92
C PHE A 45 16.74 -3.48 1.42
N VAL A 46 15.64 -2.85 1.00
CA VAL A 46 15.34 -2.72 -0.43
C VAL A 46 16.50 -2.03 -1.16
N LYS A 47 17.18 -1.05 -0.54
CA LYS A 47 18.41 -0.46 -1.08
C LYS A 47 19.57 -1.44 -1.20
N GLN A 48 19.75 -2.37 -0.26
CA GLN A 48 20.80 -3.39 -0.33
C GLN A 48 20.62 -4.34 -1.51
N LEU A 49 19.38 -4.53 -1.99
CA LEU A 49 19.09 -5.31 -3.20
C LEU A 49 19.50 -4.60 -4.50
N SER A 50 19.94 -3.34 -4.43
CA SER A 50 20.29 -2.50 -5.59
C SER A 50 19.24 -2.53 -6.72
N PRO A 51 17.94 -2.32 -6.43
CA PRO A 51 16.88 -2.47 -7.42
C PRO A 51 16.94 -1.39 -8.48
N ARG A 52 16.64 -1.78 -9.72
CA ARG A 52 16.41 -0.87 -10.85
C ARG A 52 15.12 -0.08 -10.66
N ILE A 53 14.09 -0.70 -10.08
CA ILE A 53 12.81 -0.06 -9.82
C ILE A 53 12.16 -0.65 -8.57
N VAL A 54 11.47 0.20 -7.82
CA VAL A 54 10.58 -0.20 -6.74
C VAL A 54 9.18 0.27 -7.10
N VAL A 55 8.24 -0.67 -7.18
CA VAL A 55 6.83 -0.39 -7.45
C VAL A 55 6.08 -0.49 -6.13
N SER A 56 5.34 0.55 -5.78
CA SER A 56 4.55 0.59 -4.56
C SER A 56 3.12 1.00 -4.86
N VAL A 57 2.18 0.30 -4.22
CA VAL A 57 0.76 0.60 -4.26
C VAL A 57 0.31 0.99 -2.87
N ASP A 58 -0.41 2.10 -2.80
CA ASP A 58 -1.04 2.61 -1.59
C ASP A 58 -2.55 2.65 -1.80
N ARG A 59 -3.31 2.14 -0.82
CA ARG A 59 -4.77 2.19 -0.85
C ARG A 59 -5.30 3.60 -0.58
N GLY A 60 -4.46 4.49 -0.06
CA GLY A 60 -4.78 5.88 0.22
C GLY A 60 -5.65 6.08 1.45
N CYS A 61 -6.35 5.04 1.95
CA CYS A 61 -7.29 5.17 3.07
C CYS A 61 -6.62 5.45 4.43
N ASP A 62 -5.38 5.02 4.63
CA ASP A 62 -4.64 5.10 5.90
C ASP A 62 -3.64 6.28 5.87
N ARG A 63 -4.08 7.43 6.38
CA ARG A 63 -3.35 8.70 6.37
C ARG A 63 -2.82 9.05 7.76
N THR A 64 -1.90 8.22 8.22
CA THR A 64 -1.23 8.36 9.53
C THR A 64 -0.44 9.66 9.68
N ASP A 65 -0.16 10.36 8.58
CA ASP A 65 0.43 11.71 8.54
C ASP A 65 -0.54 12.83 8.97
N LEU A 66 -1.85 12.58 8.97
CA LEU A 66 -2.86 13.56 9.36
C LEU A 66 -3.12 13.56 10.88
N PRO A 67 -3.62 14.70 11.44
CA PRO A 67 -4.23 14.72 12.78
C PRO A 67 -5.32 13.66 12.92
N PHE A 68 -5.55 13.14 14.13
CA PHE A 68 -6.46 12.00 14.37
C PHE A 68 -7.85 12.20 13.74
N ALA A 69 -8.53 13.32 14.01
CA ALA A 69 -9.85 13.58 13.44
C ALA A 69 -9.85 13.54 11.91
N ASN A 70 -8.90 14.23 11.27
CA ASN A 70 -8.79 14.26 9.81
C ASN A 70 -8.42 12.88 9.23
N HIS A 71 -7.61 12.11 9.94
CA HIS A 71 -7.27 10.75 9.55
C HIS A 71 -8.50 9.84 9.54
N ILE A 72 -9.32 9.89 10.58
CA ILE A 72 -10.55 9.10 10.67
C ILE A 72 -11.56 9.55 9.59
N ILE A 73 -11.75 10.85 9.40
CA ILE A 73 -12.62 11.39 8.34
C ILE A 73 -12.14 10.89 6.96
N HIS A 74 -10.83 10.96 6.70
CA HIS A 74 -10.26 10.47 5.44
C HIS A 74 -10.50 8.97 5.23
N ALA A 75 -10.31 8.16 6.28
CA ALA A 75 -10.55 6.73 6.22
C ALA A 75 -12.03 6.42 5.94
N LEU A 76 -12.96 7.11 6.62
CA LEU A 76 -14.40 6.96 6.40
C LEU A 76 -14.80 7.34 4.97
N HIS A 77 -14.34 8.49 4.47
CA HIS A 77 -14.60 8.91 3.10
C HIS A 77 -14.09 7.87 2.08
N SER A 78 -12.89 7.34 2.28
CA SER A 78 -12.34 6.30 1.41
C SER A 78 -13.15 5.00 1.42
N HIS A 79 -13.70 4.59 2.57
CA HIS A 79 -14.54 3.39 2.67
C HIS A 79 -15.95 3.63 2.14
N SER A 80 -16.51 4.84 2.28
CA SER A 80 -17.78 5.24 1.65
C SER A 80 -17.68 5.10 0.13
N ASN A 81 -16.66 5.70 -0.48
CA ASN A 81 -16.44 5.60 -1.93
C ASN A 81 -16.27 4.14 -2.39
N LEU A 82 -15.64 3.29 -1.58
CA LEU A 82 -15.47 1.88 -1.89
C LEU A 82 -16.81 1.12 -1.82
N LEU A 83 -17.64 1.38 -0.80
CA LEU A 83 -18.98 0.80 -0.67
C LEU A 83 -19.89 1.24 -1.82
N GLU A 84 -19.90 2.55 -2.13
CA GLU A 84 -20.63 3.09 -3.28
C GLU A 84 -20.19 2.44 -4.59
N SER A 85 -18.89 2.14 -4.74
CA SER A 85 -18.38 1.43 -5.91
C SER A 85 -18.86 -0.02 -5.98
N LEU A 86 -19.01 -0.72 -4.84
CA LEU A 86 -19.52 -2.10 -4.79
C LEU A 86 -21.00 -2.15 -5.15
N ASP A 87 -21.79 -1.21 -4.63
CA ASP A 87 -23.21 -1.06 -4.95
C ASP A 87 -23.41 -0.82 -6.46
N ALA A 88 -22.52 -0.06 -7.09
CA ALA A 88 -22.57 0.21 -8.53
C ALA A 88 -22.30 -1.03 -9.41
N VAL A 89 -21.65 -2.10 -8.90
CA VAL A 89 -21.29 -3.30 -9.71
C VAL A 89 -22.35 -4.41 -9.63
N ASN A 90 -23.48 -4.21 -8.95
CA ASN A 90 -24.50 -5.25 -8.72
C ASN A 90 -23.88 -6.59 -8.27
N VAL A 91 -22.92 -6.51 -7.34
CA VAL A 91 -22.25 -7.68 -6.76
C VAL A 91 -23.30 -8.56 -6.09
N ASN A 92 -23.18 -9.88 -6.22
CA ASN A 92 -24.09 -10.79 -5.53
C ASN A 92 -24.00 -10.60 -4.01
N MET A 93 -25.14 -10.72 -3.33
CA MET A 93 -25.26 -10.39 -1.91
C MET A 93 -24.31 -11.19 -1.00
N ASP A 94 -24.07 -12.47 -1.30
CA ASP A 94 -23.14 -13.32 -0.55
C ASP A 94 -21.69 -12.82 -0.67
N SER A 95 -21.27 -12.42 -1.87
CA SER A 95 -19.94 -11.84 -2.10
C SER A 95 -19.81 -10.47 -1.45
N LEU A 96 -20.85 -9.64 -1.49
CA LEU A 96 -20.87 -8.34 -0.84
C LEU A 96 -20.70 -8.49 0.68
N GLN A 97 -21.47 -9.39 1.32
CA GLN A 97 -21.33 -9.69 2.74
C GLN A 97 -19.92 -10.20 3.10
N LYS A 98 -19.32 -11.03 2.24
CA LYS A 98 -17.95 -11.52 2.45
C LYS A 98 -16.92 -10.39 2.32
N ILE A 99 -17.07 -9.50 1.35
CA ILE A 99 -16.19 -8.35 1.17
C ILE A 99 -16.28 -7.42 2.39
N GLU A 100 -17.49 -7.08 2.82
CA GLU A 100 -17.70 -6.23 4.00
C GLU A 100 -17.10 -6.86 5.26
N ARG A 101 -17.44 -8.12 5.53
CA ARG A 101 -17.04 -8.81 6.76
C ARG A 101 -15.54 -9.14 6.82
N PHE A 102 -14.94 -9.54 5.70
CA PHE A 102 -13.57 -10.06 5.70
C PHE A 102 -12.52 -9.09 5.15
N LEU A 103 -12.92 -8.02 4.45
CA LEU A 103 -11.99 -7.03 3.91
C LEU A 103 -12.21 -5.64 4.50
N LEU A 104 -13.45 -5.13 4.47
CA LEU A 104 -13.73 -3.74 4.88
C LEU A 104 -13.69 -3.58 6.39
N GLN A 105 -14.46 -4.38 7.13
CA GLN A 105 -14.51 -4.31 8.59
C GLN A 105 -13.10 -4.48 9.22
N PRO A 106 -12.30 -5.51 8.88
CA PRO A 106 -10.95 -5.64 9.42
C PRO A 106 -10.02 -4.49 9.02
N GLY A 107 -10.21 -3.92 7.81
CA GLY A 107 -9.46 -2.75 7.35
C GLY A 107 -9.76 -1.50 8.18
N ILE A 108 -11.03 -1.22 8.45
CA ILE A 108 -11.48 -0.10 9.27
C ILE A 108 -10.99 -0.26 10.71
N GLU A 109 -11.21 -1.43 11.31
CA GLU A 109 -10.77 -1.74 12.67
C GLU A 109 -9.27 -1.53 12.82
N LYS A 110 -8.47 -1.99 11.84
CA LYS A 110 -7.03 -1.78 11.83
C LYS A 110 -6.65 -0.30 11.81
N ILE A 111 -7.29 0.53 11.00
CA ILE A 111 -6.97 1.96 10.91
C ILE A 111 -7.27 2.66 12.24
N VAL A 112 -8.43 2.37 12.84
CA VAL A 112 -8.84 2.95 14.13
C VAL A 112 -7.91 2.49 15.26
N MET A 113 -7.67 1.18 15.38
CA MET A 113 -6.84 0.60 16.43
C MET A 113 -5.35 0.94 16.26
N GLY A 114 -4.87 1.06 15.02
CA GLY A 114 -3.49 1.43 14.71
C GLY A 114 -3.12 2.80 15.28
N ARG A 115 -4.01 3.79 15.15
CA ARG A 115 -3.82 5.12 15.75
C ARG A 115 -3.89 5.12 17.27
N PHE A 116 -4.71 4.26 17.86
CA PHE A 116 -4.76 4.13 19.32
C PHE A 116 -3.42 3.60 19.86
N ARG A 117 -2.80 2.66 19.15
CA ARG A 117 -1.50 2.07 19.55
C ARG A 117 -0.31 2.98 19.24
N SER A 118 -0.38 3.79 18.18
CA SER A 118 0.66 4.73 17.76
C SER A 118 0.03 6.09 17.47
N PRO A 119 -0.17 6.93 18.51
CA PRO A 119 -0.87 8.21 18.36
C PRO A 119 -0.06 9.25 17.56
N GLU A 120 1.27 9.11 17.57
CA GLU A 120 2.20 9.98 16.86
C GLU A 120 1.97 9.93 15.35
N LYS A 121 2.10 11.09 14.71
CA LYS A 121 2.02 11.20 13.27
C LYS A 121 3.25 10.57 12.64
N THR A 122 3.03 9.80 11.59
CA THR A 122 4.11 9.30 10.74
C THR A 122 4.36 10.26 9.59
N GLN A 123 5.51 10.13 8.93
CA GLN A 123 5.72 10.81 7.65
C GLN A 123 4.91 10.09 6.56
N HIS A 124 4.44 10.86 5.58
CA HIS A 124 3.82 10.28 4.38
C HIS A 124 4.79 9.32 3.70
N TRP A 125 4.29 8.18 3.20
CA TRP A 125 5.15 7.12 2.66
C TRP A 125 6.05 7.60 1.52
N ARG A 126 5.58 8.54 0.68
CA ARG A 126 6.42 9.12 -0.39
C ARG A 126 7.63 9.87 0.19
N SER A 127 7.44 10.60 1.29
CA SER A 127 8.53 11.29 1.98
C SER A 127 9.52 10.31 2.58
N LEU A 128 9.06 9.16 3.10
CA LEU A 128 9.94 8.09 3.57
C LEU A 128 10.80 7.52 2.44
N PHE A 129 10.23 7.28 1.26
CA PHE A 129 10.98 6.86 0.07
C PHE A 129 12.05 7.88 -0.33
N LEU A 130 11.68 9.16 -0.42
CA LEU A 130 12.60 10.25 -0.73
C LEU A 130 13.75 10.34 0.29
N SER A 131 13.42 10.32 1.58
CA SER A 131 14.42 10.34 2.66
C SER A 131 15.34 9.12 2.67
N SER A 132 14.89 7.99 2.11
CA SER A 132 15.69 6.76 1.94
C SER A 132 16.49 6.76 0.63
N GLY A 133 16.54 7.87 -0.10
CA GLY A 133 17.30 8.04 -1.33
C GLY A 133 16.65 7.42 -2.57
N PHE A 134 15.36 7.12 -2.54
CA PHE A 134 14.61 6.79 -3.77
C PHE A 134 14.14 8.06 -4.47
N SER A 135 14.04 8.01 -5.79
CA SER A 135 13.48 9.08 -6.62
C SER A 135 12.20 8.60 -7.29
N PRO A 136 11.15 9.43 -7.40
CA PRO A 136 9.95 9.06 -8.13
C PRO A 136 10.28 8.89 -9.61
N VAL A 137 9.64 7.91 -10.24
CA VAL A 137 9.68 7.68 -11.68
C VAL A 137 8.29 7.98 -12.23
N THR A 138 8.22 8.81 -13.27
CA THR A 138 6.96 9.13 -13.93
C THR A 138 6.47 7.92 -14.71
N PHE A 139 5.16 7.68 -14.69
CA PHE A 139 4.56 6.68 -15.56
C PHE A 139 4.71 7.09 -17.04
N SER A 140 4.73 6.08 -17.91
CA SER A 140 4.76 6.30 -19.36
C SER A 140 3.34 6.49 -19.90
N ASN A 141 3.21 7.13 -21.06
CA ASN A 141 1.94 7.20 -21.79
C ASN A 141 1.30 5.81 -22.03
N PHE A 142 2.14 4.77 -22.16
CA PHE A 142 1.66 3.40 -22.32
C PHE A 142 1.06 2.85 -21.02
N THR A 143 1.65 3.17 -19.87
CA THR A 143 1.10 2.82 -18.56
C THR A 143 -0.26 3.49 -18.35
N GLU A 144 -0.39 4.77 -18.71
CA GLU A 144 -1.65 5.51 -18.65
C GLU A 144 -2.70 4.90 -19.58
N SER A 145 -2.32 4.60 -20.83
CA SER A 145 -3.21 3.95 -21.81
C SER A 145 -3.69 2.57 -21.34
N GLN A 146 -2.84 1.81 -20.64
CA GLN A 146 -3.22 0.54 -20.05
C GLN A 146 -4.22 0.72 -18.90
N ALA A 147 -4.00 1.71 -18.02
CA ALA A 147 -4.93 2.02 -16.93
C ALA A 147 -6.31 2.43 -17.48
N GLU A 148 -6.36 3.30 -18.49
CA GLU A 148 -7.60 3.67 -19.17
C GLU A 148 -8.30 2.46 -19.80
N CYS A 149 -7.53 1.54 -20.40
CA CYS A 149 -8.08 0.33 -21.00
C CYS A 149 -8.76 -0.56 -19.96
N VAL A 150 -8.18 -0.68 -18.76
CA VAL A 150 -8.79 -1.41 -17.64
C VAL A 150 -10.10 -0.74 -17.24
N VAL A 151 -10.10 0.58 -17.01
CA VAL A 151 -11.30 1.33 -16.62
C VAL A 151 -12.42 1.21 -17.67
N LYS A 152 -12.09 1.38 -18.97
CA LYS A 152 -13.06 1.28 -20.08
C LYS A 152 -13.66 -0.13 -20.21
N ARG A 153 -12.97 -1.17 -19.74
CA ARG A 153 -13.44 -2.56 -19.76
C ARG A 153 -14.22 -2.95 -18.50
N THR A 154 -14.14 -2.17 -17.43
CA THR A 154 -14.91 -2.41 -16.22
C THR A 154 -16.36 -1.94 -16.44
N PRO A 155 -17.39 -2.77 -16.18
CA PRO A 155 -18.79 -2.43 -16.44
C PRO A 155 -19.38 -1.48 -15.37
N VAL A 156 -18.59 -0.50 -14.90
CA VAL A 156 -18.92 0.38 -13.78
C VAL A 156 -18.49 1.80 -14.12
N ARG A 157 -19.38 2.77 -13.91
CA ARG A 157 -19.09 4.20 -14.14
C ARG A 157 -18.40 4.81 -12.92
N GLY A 158 -17.61 5.86 -13.13
CA GLY A 158 -17.05 6.68 -12.05
C GLY A 158 -15.60 6.37 -11.64
N PHE A 159 -15.00 5.29 -12.13
CA PHE A 159 -13.55 5.07 -12.00
C PHE A 159 -12.78 6.00 -12.96
N GLN A 160 -11.68 6.59 -12.45
CA GLN A 160 -10.79 7.50 -13.18
C GLN A 160 -9.34 7.25 -12.75
#